data_AF-A0A847E399-F1
#
_entry.id   AF-A0A847E399-F1
#
_cell.length_a   1.000
_cell.length_b   1.000
_cell.length_c   1.000
_cell.angle_alpha   90.00
_cell.angle_beta   90.00
_cell.angle_gamma   90.00
#
_symmetry.space_group_name_H-M   'P 1'
#
loop_
_entity.id
_entity.type
_entity.pdbx_description
1 polymer ?
#
loop_
_entity_poly.entity_id
_entity_poly.type
_entity_poly.pdbx_seq_one_letter_code
_entity_poly.pdbx_strand_id
1 'polypeptide(L)'
;MKKINNQGFFLIETIAIVGIVITILVMLYSQISITQKNYQLNSKYNTSETIHAAKTIQEYFNQEGITSLISDLSTNPILDITSYEFDTTGYYEQLIDDLDINKIYFSVYDISPVINNYITYNIDSGMLRFLRSLRVSDTSSSYRIIMSFNNGEYSSLILN
;
A
#
# COMPACT_ATOMS: atom_id res chain seq x y z
N MET A 1 72.38 4.79 -13.41
CA MET A 1 71.14 4.63 -12.60
C MET A 1 70.00 4.27 -13.53
N LYS A 2 69.38 3.10 -13.34
CA LYS A 2 68.30 2.59 -14.21
C LYS A 2 66.97 3.21 -13.74
N LYS A 3 66.30 4.01 -14.58
CA LYS A 3 64.97 4.57 -14.27
C LYS A 3 63.99 3.40 -14.13
N ILE A 4 63.44 3.19 -12.94
CA ILE A 4 62.36 2.23 -12.70
C ILE A 4 61.12 2.77 -13.41
N ASN A 5 60.54 1.97 -14.30
CA ASN A 5 59.41 2.37 -15.13
C ASN A 5 58.12 2.39 -14.28
N ASN A 6 57.83 3.51 -13.64
CA ASN A 6 56.68 3.69 -12.74
C ASN A 6 55.32 3.76 -13.46
N GLN A 7 55.31 3.79 -14.80
CA GLN A 7 54.07 3.92 -15.58
C GLN A 7 53.15 2.69 -15.44
N GLY A 8 53.73 1.47 -15.35
CA GLY A 8 52.96 0.25 -15.15
C GLY A 8 52.33 0.15 -13.75
N PHE A 9 53.03 0.66 -12.72
CA PHE A 9 52.51 0.71 -11.35
C PHE A 9 51.34 1.69 -11.24
N PHE A 10 51.47 2.88 -11.86
CA PHE A 10 50.41 3.88 -11.91
C PHE A 10 49.15 3.41 -12.66
N LEU A 11 49.32 2.64 -13.74
CA LEU A 11 48.19 2.08 -14.49
C LEU A 11 47.40 1.06 -13.66
N ILE A 12 48.09 0.16 -12.94
CA ILE A 12 47.44 -0.85 -12.10
C ILE A 12 46.69 -0.20 -10.93
N GLU A 13 47.30 0.79 -10.27
CA GLU A 13 46.65 1.56 -9.20
C GLU A 13 45.40 2.28 -9.71
N THR A 14 45.48 2.89 -10.91
CA THR A 14 44.32 3.54 -11.54
C THR A 14 43.19 2.56 -11.84
N ILE A 15 43.51 1.38 -12.39
CA ILE A 15 42.51 0.33 -12.66
C ILE A 15 41.86 -0.15 -11.35
N ALA A 16 42.66 -0.33 -10.29
CA ALA A 16 42.16 -0.73 -8.98
C ALA A 16 41.20 0.32 -8.40
N ILE A 17 41.56 1.61 -8.47
CA ILE A 17 40.71 2.72 -8.02
C ILE A 17 39.42 2.79 -8.84
N VAL A 18 39.50 2.69 -10.17
CA VAL A 18 38.32 2.68 -11.05
C VAL A 18 37.40 1.50 -10.73
N GLY A 19 37.94 0.31 -10.46
CA GLY A 19 37.15 -0.86 -10.04
C GLY A 19 36.40 -0.63 -8.73
N ILE A 20 37.04 0.01 -7.74
CA ILE A 20 36.41 0.39 -6.49
C ILE A 20 35.27 1.39 -6.73
N VAL A 21 35.52 2.43 -7.54
CA VAL A 21 34.52 3.44 -7.88
C VAL A 21 33.30 2.83 -8.57
N ILE A 22 33.51 1.94 -9.56
CA ILE A 22 32.41 1.25 -10.26
C ILE A 22 31.58 0.43 -9.26
N THR A 23 32.23 -0.31 -8.36
CA THR A 23 31.55 -1.12 -7.36
C THR A 23 30.65 -0.27 -6.45
N ILE A 24 31.17 0.87 -5.98
CA ILE A 24 30.42 1.83 -5.17
C ILE A 24 29.22 2.38 -5.95
N LEU A 25 29.42 2.77 -7.21
CA LEU A 25 28.34 3.32 -8.05
C LEU A 25 27.22 2.29 -8.28
N VAL A 26 27.56 1.02 -8.51
CA VAL A 26 26.56 -0.05 -8.68
C VAL A 26 25.75 -0.24 -7.39
N MET A 27 26.40 -0.25 -6.23
CA MET A 27 25.71 -0.36 -4.94
C MET A 27 24.78 0.84 -4.69
N LEU A 28 25.26 2.06 -4.93
CA LEU A 28 24.45 3.28 -4.78
C LEU A 28 23.24 3.28 -5.71
N TYR A 29 23.44 2.93 -6.98
CA TYR A 29 22.35 2.88 -7.96
C TYR A 29 21.26 1.90 -7.53
N SER A 30 21.64 0.70 -7.06
CA SER A 30 20.70 -0.30 -6.57
C SER A 30 19.83 0.24 -5.43
N GLN A 31 20.46 0.87 -4.43
CA GLN A 31 19.74 1.43 -3.28
C GLN A 31 18.83 2.58 -3.69
N ILE A 32 19.31 3.51 -4.53
CA ILE A 32 18.50 4.65 -5.02
C ILE A 32 17.30 4.14 -5.81
N SER A 33 17.48 3.14 -6.67
CA SER A 33 16.40 2.56 -7.47
C SER A 33 15.31 1.94 -6.59
N ILE A 34 15.69 1.20 -5.56
CA ILE A 34 14.76 0.62 -4.58
C ILE A 34 14.01 1.74 -3.83
N THR A 35 14.73 2.74 -3.34
CA THR A 35 14.14 3.87 -2.62
C THR A 35 13.16 4.66 -3.49
N GLN A 36 13.52 4.97 -4.74
CA GLN A 36 12.63 5.68 -5.67
C GLN A 36 11.36 4.88 -5.96
N LYS A 37 11.49 3.57 -6.19
CA LYS A 37 10.32 2.70 -6.41
C LYS A 37 9.40 2.66 -5.20
N ASN A 38 9.97 2.54 -3.99
CA ASN A 38 9.19 2.54 -2.76
C ASN A 38 8.54 3.91 -2.51
N TYR A 39 9.24 5.01 -2.82
CA TYR A 39 8.69 6.36 -2.73
C TYR A 39 7.50 6.55 -3.67
N GLN A 40 7.62 6.14 -4.94
CA GLN A 40 6.53 6.21 -5.91
C GLN A 40 5.31 5.40 -5.47
N LEU A 41 5.54 4.19 -4.93
CA LEU A 41 4.44 3.37 -4.41
C LEU A 41 3.78 4.03 -3.19
N ASN A 42 4.57 4.48 -2.21
CA ASN A 42 4.05 5.12 -1.01
C ASN A 42 3.38 6.46 -1.27
N SER A 43 3.79 7.18 -2.33
CA SER A 43 3.14 8.44 -2.72
C SER A 43 1.69 8.28 -3.15
N LYS A 44 1.27 7.04 -3.48
CA LYS A 44 -0.11 6.68 -3.85
C LYS A 44 -0.93 6.14 -2.67
N TYR A 45 -0.32 6.03 -1.49
CA TYR A 45 -0.95 5.44 -0.32
C TYR A 45 -1.35 6.54 0.66
N ASN A 46 -2.61 6.55 1.08
CA ASN A 46 -3.17 7.51 2.04
C ASN A 46 -2.82 8.97 1.67
N THR A 47 -3.09 9.35 0.41
CA THR A 47 -2.98 10.73 -0.05
C THR A 47 -4.01 11.61 0.67
N SER A 48 -3.81 12.93 0.69
CA SER A 48 -4.73 13.84 1.38
C SER A 48 -6.18 13.66 0.89
N GLU A 49 -6.35 13.56 -0.44
CA GLU A 49 -7.65 13.38 -1.09
C GLU A 49 -8.29 12.04 -0.71
N THR A 50 -7.54 10.94 -0.82
CA THR A 50 -8.06 9.60 -0.53
C THR A 50 -8.33 9.37 0.97
N ILE A 51 -7.65 10.08 1.88
CA ILE A 51 -8.00 10.10 3.30
C ILE A 51 -9.30 10.88 3.52
N HIS A 52 -9.52 12.00 2.84
CA HIS A 52 -10.78 12.75 2.95
C HIS A 52 -11.97 11.91 2.47
N ALA A 53 -11.83 11.25 1.32
CA ALA A 53 -12.83 10.29 0.83
C ALA A 53 -13.07 9.17 1.85
N ALA A 54 -12.00 8.60 2.42
CA ALA A 54 -12.10 7.59 3.48
C ALA A 54 -12.93 8.05 4.67
N LYS A 55 -12.70 9.30 5.08
CA LYS A 55 -13.38 9.90 6.22
C LYS A 55 -14.87 10.12 5.92
N THR A 56 -15.21 10.57 4.72
CA THR A 56 -16.61 10.73 4.29
C THR A 56 -17.36 9.39 4.34
N ILE A 57 -16.74 8.31 3.84
CA ILE A 57 -17.31 6.96 3.92
C ILE A 57 -17.46 6.50 5.38
N GLN A 58 -16.45 6.74 6.22
CA GLN A 58 -16.54 6.43 7.66
C GLN A 58 -17.70 7.20 8.34
N GLU A 59 -17.85 8.49 8.04
CA GLU A 59 -18.93 9.31 8.60
C GLU A 59 -20.30 8.77 8.16
N TYR A 60 -20.43 8.31 6.91
CA TYR A 60 -21.63 7.66 6.41
C TYR A 60 -21.91 6.33 7.14
N PHE A 61 -20.91 5.47 7.32
CA PHE A 61 -21.04 4.21 8.06
C PHE A 61 -21.43 4.40 9.53
N ASN A 62 -20.94 5.48 10.16
CA ASN A 62 -21.32 5.83 11.52
C ASN A 62 -22.79 6.31 11.62
N GLN A 63 -23.38 6.80 10.53
CA GLN A 63 -24.78 7.24 10.48
C GLN A 63 -25.75 6.09 10.18
N GLU A 64 -25.46 5.27 9.16
CA GLU A 64 -26.30 4.14 8.76
C GLU A 64 -26.18 2.95 9.70
N GLY A 65 -25.02 2.80 10.36
CA GLY A 65 -24.69 1.67 11.20
C GLY A 65 -24.05 0.51 10.43
N ILE A 66 -23.10 -0.17 11.07
CA ILE A 66 -22.27 -1.24 10.46
C ILE A 66 -22.53 -2.62 11.06
N THR A 67 -23.62 -2.80 11.81
CA THR A 67 -23.88 -4.02 12.59
C THR A 67 -23.98 -5.27 11.70
N SER A 68 -24.60 -5.16 10.53
CA SER A 68 -24.71 -6.23 9.53
C SER A 68 -23.33 -6.63 8.96
N LEU A 69 -22.49 -5.64 8.64
CA LEU A 69 -21.13 -5.87 8.16
C LEU A 69 -20.26 -6.58 9.21
N ILE A 70 -20.44 -6.23 10.48
CA ILE A 70 -19.73 -6.86 11.60
C ILE A 70 -20.12 -8.35 11.72
N SER A 71 -21.41 -8.68 11.56
CA SER A 71 -21.83 -10.09 11.59
C SER A 71 -21.23 -10.90 10.44
N ASP A 72 -21.12 -10.33 9.25
CA ASP A 72 -20.57 -11.01 8.07
C ASP A 72 -19.05 -11.24 8.20
N LEU A 73 -18.33 -10.34 8.88
CA LEU A 73 -16.90 -10.48 9.19
C LEU A 73 -16.58 -11.65 10.13
N SER A 74 -17.56 -12.19 10.87
CA SER A 74 -17.34 -13.33 11.76
C SER A 74 -16.89 -14.59 11.01
N THR A 75 -17.17 -14.67 9.71
CA THR A 75 -16.84 -15.80 8.85
C THR A 75 -15.71 -15.51 7.86
N ASN A 76 -15.46 -14.24 7.54
CA ASN A 76 -14.46 -13.79 6.57
C ASN A 76 -13.66 -12.60 7.12
N PRO A 77 -12.32 -12.59 7.06
CA PRO A 77 -11.51 -11.49 7.58
C PRO A 77 -11.63 -10.18 6.76
N ILE A 78 -12.21 -10.25 5.56
CA ILE A 78 -12.43 -9.13 4.67
C ILE A 78 -13.71 -9.36 3.86
N LEU A 79 -14.45 -8.28 3.63
CA LEU A 79 -15.67 -8.23 2.83
C LEU A 79 -15.50 -7.15 1.76
N ASP A 80 -15.88 -7.45 0.52
CA ASP A 80 -16.05 -6.45 -0.52
C ASP A 80 -17.44 -5.83 -0.34
N ILE A 81 -17.48 -4.53 -0.08
CA ILE A 81 -18.71 -3.78 0.19
C ILE A 81 -18.96 -2.69 -0.85
N THR A 82 -18.31 -2.80 -2.01
CA THR A 82 -18.44 -1.82 -3.10
C THR A 82 -19.89 -1.70 -3.58
N SER A 83 -20.60 -2.83 -3.70
CA SER A 83 -22.01 -2.87 -4.10
C SER A 83 -22.94 -3.22 -2.93
N TYR A 84 -22.56 -2.84 -1.71
CA TYR A 84 -23.39 -3.12 -0.53
C TYR A 84 -24.60 -2.19 -0.51
N GLU A 85 -25.80 -2.76 -0.42
CA GLU A 85 -27.02 -1.98 -0.28
C GLU A 85 -27.20 -1.59 1.20
N PHE A 86 -26.99 -0.30 1.48
CA PHE A 86 -27.41 0.30 2.74
C PHE A 86 -28.90 0.70 2.65
N ASP A 87 -29.59 0.77 3.78
CA ASP A 87 -31.04 1.04 3.85
C ASP A 87 -31.45 2.37 3.18
N THR A 88 -30.53 3.31 3.01
CA THR A 88 -30.71 4.53 2.22
C THR A 88 -30.52 4.28 0.72
N THR A 89 -31.64 4.14 0.01
CA THR A 89 -31.67 3.85 -1.43
C THR A 89 -30.89 4.86 -2.27
N GLY A 90 -29.74 4.45 -2.81
CA GLY A 90 -29.00 5.10 -3.89
C GLY A 90 -27.94 6.12 -3.50
N TYR A 91 -27.86 6.56 -2.23
CA TYR A 91 -26.87 7.56 -1.82
C TYR A 91 -25.45 6.98 -1.76
N TYR A 92 -25.30 5.73 -1.34
CA TYR A 92 -24.00 5.07 -1.25
C TYR A 92 -23.34 4.89 -2.62
N GLU A 93 -24.09 4.50 -3.64
CA GLU A 93 -23.58 4.36 -5.02
C GLU A 93 -23.12 5.71 -5.56
N GLN A 94 -23.93 6.76 -5.37
CA GLN A 94 -23.55 8.14 -5.74
C GLN A 94 -22.28 8.59 -5.03
N LEU A 95 -22.13 8.25 -3.74
CA LEU A 95 -20.96 8.60 -2.95
C LEU A 95 -19.69 7.90 -3.45
N ILE A 96 -19.80 6.65 -3.89
CA ILE A 96 -18.68 5.91 -4.51
C ILE A 96 -18.26 6.58 -5.82
N ASP A 97 -19.23 6.92 -6.67
CA ASP A 97 -18.99 7.55 -7.96
C ASP A 97 -18.38 8.96 -7.81
N ASP A 98 -18.92 9.78 -6.91
CA ASP A 98 -18.45 11.15 -6.66
C ASP A 98 -17.02 11.19 -6.06
N LEU A 99 -16.65 10.15 -5.29
CA LEU A 99 -15.33 10.03 -4.67
C LEU A 99 -14.32 9.26 -5.55
N ASP A 100 -14.68 8.89 -6.78
CA ASP A 100 -13.86 8.13 -7.73
C ASP A 100 -13.31 6.81 -7.14
N ILE A 101 -14.14 6.14 -6.33
CA ILE A 101 -13.77 4.91 -5.65
C ILE A 101 -14.02 3.72 -6.59
N ASN A 102 -13.01 2.87 -6.75
CA ASN A 102 -13.11 1.63 -7.53
C ASN A 102 -13.64 0.46 -6.68
N LYS A 103 -13.08 0.30 -5.48
CA LYS A 103 -13.50 -0.76 -4.54
C LYS A 103 -13.40 -0.33 -3.10
N ILE A 104 -14.32 -0.82 -2.29
CA ILE A 104 -14.34 -0.64 -0.83
C ILE A 104 -14.34 -2.02 -0.18
N TYR A 105 -13.40 -2.21 0.73
CA TYR A 105 -13.31 -3.40 1.56
C TYR A 105 -13.49 -3.04 3.02
N PHE A 106 -14.27 -3.85 3.72
CA PHE A 106 -14.41 -3.82 5.16
C PHE A 106 -13.67 -5.01 5.75
N SER A 107 -12.75 -4.77 6.68
CA SER A 107 -11.90 -5.83 7.24
C SER A 107 -11.79 -5.73 8.76
N VAL A 108 -11.43 -6.84 9.38
CA VAL A 108 -10.86 -6.80 10.73
C VAL A 108 -9.54 -6.04 10.75
N TYR A 109 -9.11 -5.58 11.92
CA TYR A 109 -7.82 -4.89 12.06
C TYR A 109 -6.63 -5.79 11.68
N ASP A 110 -6.66 -7.07 12.06
CA ASP A 110 -5.66 -8.06 11.65
C ASP A 110 -5.94 -8.61 10.25
N ILE A 111 -5.29 -8.00 9.26
CA ILE A 111 -5.38 -8.40 7.85
C ILE A 111 -4.33 -9.46 7.45
N SER A 112 -3.55 -9.98 8.40
CA SER A 112 -2.54 -11.03 8.12
C SER A 112 -3.14 -12.26 7.42
N PRO A 113 -4.35 -12.75 7.79
CA PRO A 113 -5.00 -13.86 7.07
C PRO A 113 -5.27 -13.53 5.60
N VAL A 114 -5.64 -12.27 5.30
CA VAL A 114 -5.92 -11.80 3.93
C VAL A 114 -4.63 -11.72 3.13
N ILE A 115 -3.55 -11.20 3.72
CA ILE A 115 -2.24 -11.09 3.05
C ILE A 115 -1.69 -12.48 2.68
N ASN A 116 -1.87 -13.46 3.57
CA ASN A 116 -1.38 -14.83 3.37
C ASN A 116 -2.21 -15.60 2.33
N ASN A 117 -3.51 -15.35 2.24
CA ASN A 117 -4.44 -16.04 1.34
C ASN A 117 -5.08 -15.11 0.30
N TYR A 118 -4.33 -14.13 -0.20
CA TYR A 118 -4.83 -13.03 -1.05
C TYR A 118 -5.57 -13.49 -2.33
N ILE A 119 -5.20 -14.65 -2.87
CA ILE A 119 -5.84 -15.25 -4.05
C ILE A 119 -7.30 -15.60 -3.75
N THR A 120 -7.58 -16.16 -2.58
CA THR A 120 -8.93 -16.55 -2.16
C THR A 120 -9.87 -15.35 -2.05
N TYR A 121 -9.32 -14.18 -1.70
CA TYR A 121 -10.07 -12.93 -1.54
C TYR A 121 -10.06 -12.04 -2.79
N ASN A 122 -9.61 -12.55 -3.94
CA ASN A 122 -9.54 -11.82 -5.21
C ASN A 122 -8.81 -10.47 -5.10
N ILE A 123 -7.74 -10.43 -4.31
CA ILE A 123 -6.92 -9.23 -4.08
C ILE A 123 -5.83 -9.15 -5.15
N ASP A 124 -5.77 -8.03 -5.87
CA ASP A 124 -4.74 -7.82 -6.88
C ASP A 124 -3.36 -7.50 -6.27
N SER A 125 -2.33 -7.50 -7.12
CA SER A 125 -0.95 -7.28 -6.68
C SER A 125 -0.66 -5.87 -6.14
N GLY A 126 -1.39 -4.86 -6.59
CA GLY A 126 -1.26 -3.47 -6.12
C GLY A 126 -1.86 -3.31 -4.74
N MET A 127 -3.08 -3.81 -4.56
CA MET A 127 -3.76 -3.87 -3.26
C MET A 127 -2.95 -4.71 -2.27
N LEU A 128 -2.42 -5.88 -2.65
CA LEU A 128 -1.57 -6.70 -1.78
C LEU A 128 -0.34 -5.94 -1.25
N ARG A 129 0.29 -5.09 -2.08
CA ARG A 129 1.42 -4.26 -1.64
C ARG A 129 0.97 -3.18 -0.66
N PHE A 130 -0.18 -2.58 -0.90
CA PHE A 130 -0.78 -1.63 0.03
C PHE A 130 -1.10 -2.31 1.38
N LEU A 131 -1.78 -3.46 1.38
CA LEU A 131 -2.09 -4.23 2.58
C LEU A 131 -0.84 -4.54 3.40
N ARG A 132 0.28 -4.93 2.76
CA ARG A 132 1.56 -5.18 3.44
C ARG A 132 2.21 -3.92 4.04
N SER A 133 1.86 -2.73 3.54
CA SER A 133 2.33 -1.45 4.10
C SER A 133 1.57 -1.04 5.35
N LEU A 134 0.37 -1.60 5.54
CA LEU A 134 -0.46 -1.32 6.70
C LEU A 134 0.14 -1.99 7.94
N ARG A 135 0.25 -1.22 9.03
CA ARG A 135 0.67 -1.79 10.32
C ARG A 135 -0.46 -2.65 10.85
N VAL A 136 -0.11 -3.89 11.16
CA VAL A 136 -0.98 -4.89 11.78
C VAL A 136 -0.50 -5.11 13.21
N SER A 137 -1.43 -5.18 14.16
CA SER A 137 -1.17 -5.51 15.56
C SER A 137 -2.26 -6.41 16.07
N ASP A 138 -1.88 -7.51 16.71
CA ASP A 138 -2.76 -8.63 17.06
C ASP A 138 -3.82 -8.32 18.12
N THR A 139 -3.83 -7.12 18.70
CA THR A 139 -4.55 -6.83 19.95
C THR A 139 -5.69 -5.83 19.83
N SER A 140 -6.11 -5.43 18.62
CA SER A 140 -7.22 -4.48 18.46
C SER A 140 -8.49 -5.15 17.95
N SER A 141 -9.62 -4.89 18.62
CA SER A 141 -10.98 -5.26 18.19
C SER A 141 -11.58 -4.24 17.21
N SER A 142 -10.77 -3.32 16.67
CA SER A 142 -11.23 -2.33 15.70
C SER A 142 -11.48 -2.93 14.31
N TYR A 143 -12.28 -2.23 13.52
CA TYR A 143 -12.50 -2.54 12.11
C TYR A 143 -11.74 -1.56 11.24
N ARG A 144 -11.53 -1.91 9.97
CA ARG A 144 -10.82 -1.07 9.01
C ARG A 144 -11.60 -1.02 7.70
N ILE A 145 -11.68 0.18 7.14
CA ILE A 145 -12.10 0.40 5.76
C ILE A 145 -10.84 0.51 4.92
N ILE A 146 -10.81 -0.19 3.81
CA ILE A 146 -9.70 -0.21 2.85
C ILE A 146 -10.30 0.10 1.49
N MET A 147 -9.80 1.11 0.81
CA MET A 147 -10.34 1.54 -0.49
C MET A 147 -9.24 1.57 -1.55
N SER A 148 -9.65 1.25 -2.76
CA SER A 148 -8.89 1.51 -3.98
C SER A 148 -9.65 2.49 -4.86
N PHE A 149 -8.93 3.43 -5.44
CA PHE A 149 -9.48 4.49 -6.29
C PHE A 149 -9.19 4.20 -7.76
N ASN A 150 -9.97 4.77 -8.69
CA ASN A 150 -9.79 4.53 -10.12
C ASN A 150 -8.44 5.08 -10.65
N ASN A 151 -7.90 6.10 -10.00
CA ASN A 151 -6.56 6.65 -10.26
C ASN A 151 -5.39 5.72 -9.83
N GLY A 152 -5.69 4.58 -9.18
CA GLY A 152 -4.69 3.62 -8.70
C GLY A 152 -4.04 4.01 -7.36
N GLU A 153 -4.66 4.92 -6.62
CA GLU A 153 -4.34 5.21 -5.23
C GLU A 153 -5.10 4.28 -4.27
N TYR A 154 -4.61 4.21 -3.03
CA TYR A 154 -5.18 3.36 -1.99
C TYR A 154 -5.24 4.12 -0.67
N SER A 155 -6.29 3.86 0.12
CA SER A 155 -6.45 4.46 1.45
C SER A 155 -6.99 3.46 2.44
N SER A 156 -6.62 3.61 3.70
CA SER A 156 -7.19 2.81 4.77
C SER A 156 -7.47 3.67 6.00
N LEU A 157 -8.63 3.45 6.61
CA LEU A 157 -9.04 4.16 7.81
C LEU A 157 -9.55 3.15 8.84
N ILE A 158 -9.12 3.35 10.09
CA ILE A 158 -9.58 2.54 11.22
C ILE A 158 -10.89 3.13 11.72
N LEU A 159 -11.87 2.26 11.93
CA LEU A 159 -13.13 2.58 12.58
C LEU A 159 -12.98 2.31 14.08
N ASN A 160 -13.30 3.32 14.88
CA ASN A 160 -13.34 3.25 16.33
C ASN A 160 -14.77 3.18 16.83
#